data_AF-A0A1Y2K764-F1
#
_entry.id   AF-A0A1Y2K764-F1
#
_cell.length_a   1.000
_cell.length_b   1.000
_cell.length_c   1.000
_cell.angle_alpha   90.00
_cell.angle_beta   90.00
_cell.angle_gamma   90.00
#
_symmetry.space_group_name_H-M   'P 1'
#
loop_
_entity.id
_entity.type
_entity.pdbx_description
1 polymer ?
#
loop_
_entity_poly.entity_id
_entity_poly.type
_entity_poly.pdbx_seq_one_letter_code
_entity_poly.pdbx_strand_id
1 'polypeptide(L)' 'MKTRKLLKGMNDGEVLRVTATDPGSAQDMRAFCEQTGTEMMSATEEGGEYRFLLRKH' A
#
# COMPACT_ATOMS: atom_id res chain seq x y z
N MET A 1 -13.05 1.17 -4.51
CA MET A 1 -11.72 0.57 -4.77
C MET A 1 -10.97 1.33 -5.89
N LYS A 2 -10.26 2.42 -5.57
CA LYS A 2 -9.41 3.15 -6.54
C LYS A 2 -7.96 2.63 -6.56
N THR A 3 -7.49 2.10 -5.43
CA THR A 3 -6.13 1.60 -5.21
C THR A 3 -5.75 0.47 -6.18
N ARG A 4 -6.68 -0.46 -6.46
CA ARG A 4 -6.48 -1.59 -7.37
C ARG A 4 -6.21 -1.20 -8.83
N LYS A 5 -6.63 0.00 -9.27
CA LYS A 5 -6.39 0.50 -10.64
C LYS A 5 -5.02 1.17 -10.79
N LEU A 6 -4.61 1.97 -9.81
CA LEU A 6 -3.32 2.65 -9.80
C LEU A 6 -2.16 1.65 -9.74
N LEU A 7 -2.32 0.56 -8.98
CA LEU A 7 -1.29 -0.44 -8.77
C LEU A 7 -1.06 -1.39 -9.96
N LYS A 8 -2.07 -1.60 -10.80
CA LYS A 8 -1.94 -2.48 -11.98
C LYS A 8 -1.01 -1.90 -13.05
N GLY A 9 -0.70 -0.60 -12.96
CA GLY A 9 0.22 0.09 -13.87
C GLY A 9 1.61 0.38 -13.29
N MET A 10 1.90 -0.06 -12.05
CA MET A 10 3.22 0.17 -11.46
C MET A 10 4.25 -0.84 -11.96
N ASN A 11 5.47 -0.37 -12.19
CA ASN A 11 6.58 -1.21 -12.61
C ASN A 11 7.35 -1.77 -11.40
N ASP A 12 8.03 -2.89 -11.64
CA ASP A 12 9.06 -3.45 -10.74
C ASP A 12 10.09 -2.38 -10.32
N GLY A 13 10.35 -2.29 -9.02
CA GLY A 13 11.21 -1.29 -8.40
C GLY A 13 10.51 0.00 -7.95
N GLU A 14 9.26 0.25 -8.35
CA GLU A 14 8.54 1.43 -7.90
C GLU A 14 8.04 1.32 -6.45
N VAL A 15 8.06 2.45 -5.75
CA VAL A 15 7.59 2.57 -4.37
C VAL A 15 6.25 3.29 -4.34
N LEU A 16 5.21 2.61 -3.84
CA LEU A 16 3.90 3.21 -3.59
C LEU A 16 3.82 3.69 -2.14
N ARG A 17 3.53 4.97 -1.96
CA ARG A 17 3.12 5.53 -0.68
C ARG A 17 1.60 5.64 -0.64
N VAL A 18 0.97 4.94 0.31
CA VAL A 18 -0.47 4.97 0.54
C VAL A 18 -0.74 5.66 1.87
N THR A 19 -1.43 6.79 1.81
CA THR A 19 -2.00 7.46 2.98
C THR A 19 -3.49 7.14 3.07
N ALA A 20 -3.97 6.79 4.25
CA ALA A 20 -5.37 6.54 4.50
C ALA A 20 -5.76 7.01 5.90
N THR A 21 -6.95 7.58 6.04
CA THR A 21 -7.52 8.02 7.33
C THR A 21 -8.41 6.95 7.96
N ASP A 22 -8.49 5.78 7.34
CA ASP A 22 -9.46 4.74 7.65
C ASP A 22 -8.76 3.41 7.99
N PRO A 23 -9.13 2.75 9.10
CA PRO A 23 -8.46 1.54 9.57
C PRO A 23 -8.59 0.36 8.60
N GLY A 24 -9.62 0.34 7.75
CA GLY A 24 -9.81 -0.70 6.73
C GLY A 24 -8.71 -0.72 5.67
N SER A 25 -8.04 0.42 5.43
CA SER A 25 -7.04 0.52 4.38
C SER A 25 -5.77 -0.29 4.66
N ALA A 26 -5.47 -0.55 5.94
CA ALA A 26 -4.35 -1.42 6.33
C ALA A 26 -4.56 -2.86 5.87
N GLN A 27 -5.80 -3.36 6.00
CA GLN A 27 -6.16 -4.73 5.63
C GLN A 27 -6.13 -4.90 4.11
N ASP A 28 -6.66 -3.93 3.37
CA ASP A 28 -6.54 -3.89 1.91
C ASP A 28 -5.07 -3.86 1.46
N MET A 29 -4.20 -3.09 2.12
CA MET A 29 -2.77 -3.02 1.75
C MET A 29 -2.00 -4.31 2.05
N ARG A 30 -2.30 -5.01 3.15
CA ARG A 30 -1.69 -6.32 3.44
C ARG A 30 -2.08 -7.36 2.41
N ALA A 31 -3.37 -7.50 2.13
CA ALA A 31 -3.85 -8.41 1.09
C ALA A 31 -3.28 -8.04 -0.29
N PHE A 32 -3.05 -6.74 -0.52
CA PHE A 32 -2.43 -6.24 -1.74
C PHE A 32 -0.95 -6.64 -1.87
N CYS A 33 -0.16 -6.55 -0.80
CA CYS A 33 1.22 -7.09 -0.75
C CYS A 33 1.26 -8.54 -1.19
N GLU A 34 0.39 -9.35 -0.57
CA GLU A 34 0.34 -10.79 -0.83
C GLU A 34 -0.10 -11.11 -2.27
N GLN A 35 -1.07 -10.37 -2.82
CA GLN A 35 -1.56 -10.62 -4.19
C GLN A 35 -0.58 -10.19 -5.28
N THR A 36 0.19 -9.12 -5.05
CA THR A 36 1.10 -8.57 -6.07
C THR A 36 2.56 -8.96 -5.88
N GLY A 37 2.89 -9.61 -4.75
CA GLY A 37 4.27 -9.90 -4.38
C GLY A 37 5.07 -8.64 -4.07
N THR A 38 4.41 -7.55 -3.68
CA THR A 38 5.07 -6.32 -3.23
C THR A 38 5.53 -6.47 -1.79
N GLU A 39 6.69 -5.91 -1.48
CA GLU A 39 7.23 -5.87 -0.13
C GLU A 39 6.74 -4.62 0.60
N MET A 40 6.20 -4.79 1.81
CA MET A 40 5.85 -3.65 2.67
C MET A 40 7.10 -3.16 3.38
N MET A 41 7.62 -2.00 2.98
CA MET A 41 8.81 -1.41 3.60
C MET A 41 8.51 -0.70 4.92
N SER A 42 7.35 -0.06 5.05
CA SER A 42 6.98 0.63 6.29
C SER A 42 5.48 0.81 6.42
N ALA A 43 4.98 0.73 7.64
CA ALA A 43 3.60 1.04 8.00
C ALA A 43 3.63 1.87 9.27
N THR A 44 3.17 3.11 9.19
CA THR A 44 3.17 4.06 10.31
C THR A 44 1.78 4.65 10.45
N GLU A 45 1.30 4.76 11.68
CA GLU A 45 0.07 5.47 12.02
C GLU A 45 0.49 6.77 12.73
N GLU A 46 0.06 7.91 12.23
CA GLU A 46 0.35 9.22 12.83
C GLU A 46 -0.92 10.07 12.85
N GLY A 47 -1.38 10.46 14.03
CA GLY A 47 -2.45 11.45 14.19
C GLY A 47 -3.82 11.03 13.62
N GLY A 48 -4.07 9.74 13.39
CA GLY A 48 -5.27 9.24 12.72
C GLY A 48 -5.09 8.99 11.22
N GLU A 49 -3.88 9.22 10.69
CA GLU A 49 -3.51 8.86 9.32
C GLU A 49 -2.57 7.66 9.30
N TYR A 50 -2.94 6.66 8.52
CA TYR A 50 -2.16 5.49 8.20
C TYR A 50 -1.33 5.72 6.94
N ARG A 51 -0.02 5.58 7.07
CA ARG A 51 0.98 5.70 6.01
C ARG A 51 1.65 4.36 5.76
N PHE A 52 1.41 3.78 4.60
CA PHE A 52 2.03 2.56 4.13
C PHE A 52 3.00 2.86 2.98
N LEU A 53 4.19 2.29 3.04
CA LEU A 53 5.21 2.30 2.01
C LEU A 53 5.38 0.87 1.51
N LEU A 54 5.07 0.69 0.24
CA LEU A 54 5.10 -0.58 -0.46
C LEU A 54 6.11 -0.46 -1.59
N ARG A 55 6.94 -1.48 -1.78
CA ARG A 55 7.88 -1.55 -2.88
C ARG A 55 7.52 -2.72 -3.77
N LYS A 56 7.34 -2.46 -5.05
CA LYS A 56 7.16 -3.52 -6.04
C LYS A 56 8.50 -4.13 -6.39
N HIS A 57 8.53 -5.45 -6.40
CA HIS A 57 9.70 -6.23 -6.72
C HIS A 57 9.67 -6.71 -8.16
#